data_AF-A0A7H0MKF4-F1
#
_entry.id   AF-A0A7H0MKF4-F1
#
_cell.length_a   1.000
_cell.length_b   1.000
_cell.length_c   1.000
_cell.angle_alpha   90.00
_cell.angle_beta   90.00
_cell.angle_gamma   90.00
#
_symmetry.space_group_name_H-M   'P 1'
#
loop_
_entity.id
_entity.type
_entity.pdbx_description
1 polymer ?
#
loop_
_entity_poly.entity_id
_entity_poly.type
_entity_poly.pdbx_seq_one_letter_code
_entity_poly.pdbx_strand_id
1 'polypeptide(L)'
;MKLKAAAVIFLLAAPVMVLAETKIYEYPRAESLPEDDTSVFPRNPELLTGHDVKLTAERFFNAWNNKNNERERIKADMYFLGVLDASEGTVWCNYKKILPSSAHEYIYSSLSRMKPEENGQPAAQLIMKLMAGILPCVKKIEHKAFI
;
A
#
# COMPACT_ATOMS: atom_id res chain seq x y z
N MET A 1 4.92 -68.49 -13.43
CA MET A 1 3.90 -67.46 -13.76
C MET A 1 3.21 -66.83 -12.52
N LYS A 2 3.85 -66.78 -11.33
CA LYS A 2 3.19 -66.26 -10.10
C LYS A 2 3.92 -65.13 -9.37
N LEU A 3 5.10 -64.70 -9.83
CA LEU A 3 5.85 -63.61 -9.17
C LEU A 3 5.69 -62.22 -9.81
N LYS A 4 5.20 -62.12 -11.06
CA LYS A 4 4.98 -60.82 -11.71
C LYS A 4 3.64 -60.17 -11.38
N ALA A 5 2.66 -60.96 -10.91
CA ALA A 5 1.33 -60.45 -10.56
C ALA A 5 1.30 -59.70 -9.22
N ALA A 6 2.21 -60.02 -8.29
CA ALA A 6 2.26 -59.37 -6.98
C ALA A 6 2.87 -57.96 -7.01
N ALA A 7 3.80 -57.69 -7.94
CA ALA A 7 4.49 -56.40 -8.03
C ALA A 7 3.60 -55.29 -8.63
N VAL A 8 2.63 -55.64 -9.48
CA VAL A 8 1.73 -54.66 -10.12
C VAL A 8 0.64 -54.19 -9.16
N ILE A 9 0.26 -55.02 -8.19
CA ILE A 9 -0.79 -54.68 -7.21
C ILE A 9 -0.28 -53.66 -6.17
N PHE A 10 1.02 -53.69 -5.83
CA PHE A 10 1.59 -52.75 -4.87
C PHE A 10 1.78 -51.34 -5.43
N LEU A 11 1.91 -51.19 -6.76
CA LEU A 11 2.07 -49.91 -7.44
C LEU A 11 0.75 -49.15 -7.69
N LEU A 12 -0.40 -49.78 -7.46
CA LEU A 12 -1.73 -49.18 -7.67
C LEU A 12 -2.40 -48.68 -6.38
N ALA A 13 -1.76 -48.83 -5.21
CA ALA A 13 -2.35 -48.55 -3.91
C ALA A 13 -1.63 -47.46 -3.09
N ALA A 14 -0.85 -46.59 -3.72
CA ALA A 14 -0.35 -45.37 -3.09
C ALA A 14 -1.18 -44.18 -3.60
N PRO A 15 -2.36 -43.88 -3.00
CA PRO A 15 -2.94 -42.56 -3.22
C PRO A 15 -1.95 -41.55 -2.63
N VAL A 16 -1.38 -40.71 -3.49
CA VAL A 16 -0.69 -39.50 -3.06
C VAL A 16 -1.77 -38.63 -2.44
N MET A 17 -1.95 -38.75 -1.12
CA MET A 17 -2.73 -37.80 -0.35
C MET A 17 -1.92 -36.50 -0.35
N VAL A 18 -2.08 -35.72 -1.41
CA VAL A 18 -1.80 -34.29 -1.36
C VAL A 18 -2.77 -33.76 -0.32
N LEU A 19 -2.28 -33.57 0.90
CA LEU A 19 -2.98 -32.80 1.91
C LEU A 19 -3.02 -31.38 1.34
N ALA A 20 -4.09 -31.05 0.63
CA ALA A 20 -4.42 -29.66 0.37
C ALA A 20 -4.65 -29.07 1.76
N GLU A 21 -3.68 -28.32 2.29
CA GLU A 21 -3.91 -27.45 3.43
C GLU A 21 -4.97 -26.44 2.99
N THR A 22 -6.23 -26.75 3.29
CA THR A 22 -7.29 -25.77 3.21
C THR A 22 -7.04 -24.80 4.35
N LYS A 23 -6.25 -23.76 4.08
CA LYS A 23 -6.26 -22.57 4.94
C LYS A 23 -7.68 -22.04 4.91
N ILE A 24 -8.43 -22.29 5.97
CA ILE A 24 -9.73 -21.66 6.18
C ILE A 24 -9.44 -20.17 6.31
N TYR A 25 -9.77 -19.42 5.27
CA TYR A 25 -9.66 -17.97 5.28
C TYR A 25 -10.86 -17.45 6.06
N GLU A 26 -10.66 -17.13 7.33
CA GLU A 26 -11.67 -16.43 8.11
C GLU A 26 -11.74 -15.01 7.58
N TYR A 27 -12.80 -14.69 6.83
CA TYR A 27 -13.05 -13.33 6.38
C TYR A 27 -13.29 -12.46 7.62
N PRO A 28 -12.57 -11.34 7.77
CA PRO A 28 -12.75 -10.48 8.92
C PRO A 28 -14.21 -10.01 8.96
N ARG A 29 -14.82 -10.16 10.14
CA ARG A 29 -16.16 -9.69 10.46
C ARG A 29 -16.25 -8.19 10.10
N ALA A 30 -17.40 -7.73 9.60
CA ALA A 30 -17.63 -6.32 9.25
C ALA A 30 -17.68 -5.36 10.47
N GLU A 31 -17.43 -5.89 11.67
CA GLU A 31 -17.29 -5.10 12.88
C GLU A 31 -15.91 -4.43 12.86
N SER A 32 -15.88 -3.13 13.16
CA SER A 32 -14.63 -2.43 13.41
C SER A 32 -13.89 -3.10 14.55
N LEU A 33 -12.57 -3.28 14.39
CA LEU A 33 -11.75 -3.62 15.54
C LEU A 33 -11.78 -2.47 16.56
N PRO A 34 -11.57 -2.75 17.86
CA PRO A 34 -11.59 -1.72 18.91
C PRO A 34 -10.67 -0.52 18.61
N GLU A 35 -9.55 -0.74 17.91
CA GLU A 35 -8.59 0.30 17.54
C GLU A 35 -9.06 1.21 16.40
N ASP A 36 -9.97 0.71 15.56
CA ASP A 36 -10.50 1.40 14.38
C ASP A 36 -11.95 1.88 14.58
N ASP A 37 -12.55 1.51 15.71
CA ASP A 37 -13.92 1.88 16.05
C ASP A 37 -14.00 3.38 16.35
N THR A 38 -14.76 4.09 15.52
CA THR A 38 -14.97 5.54 15.67
C THR A 38 -16.00 5.88 16.75
N SER A 39 -16.70 4.88 17.28
CA SER A 39 -17.73 5.03 18.31
C SER A 39 -17.20 4.97 19.74
N VAL A 40 -15.96 4.50 19.95
CA VAL A 40 -15.35 4.31 21.28
C VAL A 40 -14.33 5.42 21.59
N PHE A 41 -14.49 6.07 22.76
CA PHE A 41 -13.50 6.98 23.37
C PHE A 41 -12.99 6.30 24.65
N PRO A 42 -11.67 6.03 24.82
CA PRO A 42 -10.52 6.75 24.30
C PRO A 42 -9.73 6.00 23.21
N ARG A 43 -9.37 6.72 22.15
CA ARG A 43 -8.56 6.18 21.03
C ARG A 43 -7.07 6.22 21.36
N ASN A 44 -6.31 5.24 20.85
CA ASN A 44 -4.86 5.30 20.90
C ASN A 44 -4.36 6.39 19.92
N PRO A 45 -3.77 7.51 20.40
CA PRO A 45 -3.33 8.60 19.53
C PRO A 45 -2.11 8.24 18.65
N GLU A 46 -1.45 7.11 18.94
CA GLU A 46 -0.29 6.64 18.17
C GLU A 46 -0.70 5.96 16.86
N LEU A 47 -1.95 5.50 16.75
CA LEU A 47 -2.46 4.82 15.56
C LEU A 47 -3.08 5.81 14.58
N LEU A 48 -2.97 5.51 13.28
CA LEU A 48 -3.65 6.23 12.22
C LEU A 48 -5.15 5.95 12.24
N THR A 49 -5.93 6.99 11.99
CA THR A 49 -7.39 6.97 11.92
C THR A 49 -7.87 7.89 10.79
N GLY A 50 -9.14 7.73 10.40
CA GLY A 50 -9.76 8.63 9.42
C GLY A 50 -9.91 10.09 9.89
N HIS A 51 -9.60 10.39 11.15
CA HIS A 51 -9.70 11.74 11.73
C HIS A 51 -8.37 12.49 11.77
N ASP A 52 -7.28 11.89 11.29
CA ASP A 52 -5.95 12.51 11.29
C ASP A 52 -5.80 13.57 10.20
N VAL A 53 -6.53 14.67 10.39
CA VAL A 53 -6.42 15.86 9.54
C VAL A 53 -5.04 16.49 9.69
N LYS A 54 -4.50 16.99 8.58
CA LYS A 54 -3.14 17.55 8.51
C LYS A 54 -2.07 16.56 9.01
N LEU A 55 -2.22 15.29 8.68
CA LEU A 55 -1.24 14.24 8.98
C LEU A 55 0.17 14.70 8.56
N THR A 56 1.10 14.73 9.51
CA THR A 56 2.49 15.15 9.27
C THR A 56 3.27 14.07 8.53
N ALA A 57 4.32 14.48 7.80
CA ALA A 57 5.19 13.56 7.07
C ALA A 57 5.82 12.51 7.98
N GLU A 58 6.27 12.93 9.17
CA GLU A 58 6.84 12.02 10.17
C GLU A 58 5.83 10.98 10.65
N ARG A 59 4.62 11.40 11.05
CA ARG A 59 3.60 10.47 11.54
C ARG A 59 3.14 9.50 10.46
N PHE A 60 2.96 10.00 9.24
CA PHE A 60 2.69 9.17 8.07
C PHE A 60 3.79 8.13 7.86
N PHE A 61 5.05 8.55 7.81
CA PHE A 61 6.17 7.66 7.52
C PHE A 61 6.38 6.61 8.63
N ASN A 62 6.19 6.99 9.89
CA ASN A 62 6.26 6.06 11.02
C ASN A 62 5.20 4.96 10.92
N ALA A 63 3.96 5.29 10.54
CA ALA A 63 2.92 4.30 10.30
C ALA A 63 3.22 3.44 9.06
N TRP A 64 3.72 4.05 7.99
CA TRP A 64 4.03 3.38 6.74
C TRP A 64 5.21 2.38 6.86
N ASN A 65 6.15 2.67 7.76
CA ASN A 65 7.30 1.82 8.09
C ASN A 65 7.08 0.95 9.35
N ASN A 66 5.84 0.84 9.85
CA ASN A 66 5.58 0.08 11.07
C ASN A 66 5.65 -1.44 10.84
N LYS A 67 6.83 -2.03 11.07
CA LYS A 67 7.07 -3.47 10.85
C LYS A 67 6.24 -4.39 11.73
N ASN A 68 5.76 -3.89 12.87
CA ASN A 68 5.03 -4.66 13.86
C ASN A 68 3.51 -4.52 13.72
N ASN A 69 3.05 -3.61 12.86
CA ASN A 69 1.63 -3.32 12.68
C ASN A 69 1.30 -3.18 11.18
N GLU A 70 0.97 -4.31 10.56
CA GLU A 70 0.56 -4.37 9.15
C GLU A 70 -0.67 -3.48 8.88
N ARG A 71 -1.60 -3.37 9.83
CA ARG A 71 -2.80 -2.55 9.68
C ARG A 71 -2.46 -1.06 9.56
N GLU A 72 -1.51 -0.57 10.35
CA GLU A 72 -1.02 0.82 10.22
C GLU A 72 -0.36 1.06 8.86
N ARG A 73 0.40 0.08 8.36
CA ARG A 73 0.99 0.15 7.02
C ARG A 73 -0.08 0.21 5.93
N ILE A 74 -1.11 -0.64 6.01
CA ILE A 74 -2.24 -0.65 5.07
C ILE A 74 -2.99 0.68 5.10
N LYS A 75 -3.25 1.25 6.28
CA LYS A 75 -3.88 2.58 6.40
C LYS A 75 -3.02 3.66 5.75
N ALA A 76 -1.71 3.65 5.97
CA ALA A 76 -0.78 4.56 5.32
C ALA A 76 -0.74 4.36 3.80
N ASP A 77 -0.75 3.11 3.32
CA ASP A 77 -0.86 2.80 1.88
C ASP A 77 -2.15 3.38 1.28
N MET A 78 -3.29 3.26 1.96
CA MET A 78 -4.56 3.84 1.52
C MET A 78 -4.54 5.36 1.51
N TYR A 79 -3.94 6.00 2.52
CA TYR A 79 -3.72 7.44 2.52
C TYR A 79 -2.84 7.87 1.34
N PHE A 80 -1.73 7.16 1.09
CA PHE A 80 -0.82 7.43 -0.03
C PHE A 80 -1.54 7.33 -1.37
N LEU A 81 -2.30 6.24 -1.59
CA LEU A 81 -3.13 6.06 -2.78
C LEU A 81 -4.12 7.22 -2.97
N GLY A 82 -4.80 7.63 -1.90
CA GLY A 82 -5.72 8.77 -1.94
C GLY A 82 -5.03 10.08 -2.31
N VAL A 83 -3.80 10.32 -1.85
CA VAL A 83 -3.01 11.49 -2.26
C VAL A 83 -2.65 11.41 -3.74
N LEU A 84 -2.24 10.24 -4.24
CA LEU A 84 -1.92 10.06 -5.66
C LEU A 84 -3.14 10.33 -6.54
N ASP A 85 -4.27 9.68 -6.26
CA ASP A 85 -5.50 9.82 -7.03
C ASP A 85 -6.05 11.26 -7.01
N ALA A 86 -5.92 11.97 -5.88
CA ALA A 86 -6.38 13.35 -5.76
C ALA A 86 -5.47 14.38 -6.47
N SER A 87 -4.22 14.03 -6.78
CA SER A 87 -3.22 14.98 -7.29
C SER A 87 -2.67 14.66 -8.68
N GLU A 88 -2.94 13.47 -9.21
CA GLU A 88 -2.64 13.10 -10.60
C GLU A 88 -3.36 14.03 -11.58
N GLY A 89 -2.69 14.37 -12.68
CA GLY A 89 -3.22 15.24 -13.73
C GLY A 89 -3.21 16.72 -13.37
N THR A 90 -2.92 17.10 -12.13
CA THR A 90 -2.89 18.49 -11.66
C THR A 90 -1.50 18.91 -11.21
N VAL A 91 -0.95 18.25 -10.17
CA VAL A 91 0.36 18.60 -9.58
C VAL A 91 1.49 17.80 -10.24
N TRP A 92 1.20 16.55 -10.60
CA TRP A 92 2.09 15.64 -11.33
C TRP A 92 1.24 14.84 -12.32
N CYS A 93 1.83 14.34 -13.41
CA CYS A 93 1.06 13.83 -14.55
C CYS A 93 1.66 12.56 -15.17
N ASN A 94 0.80 11.79 -15.83
CA ASN A 94 1.15 10.59 -16.60
C ASN A 94 1.45 9.39 -15.71
N TYR A 95 0.54 9.04 -14.81
CA TYR A 95 0.67 7.84 -13.98
C TYR A 95 0.99 6.57 -14.78
N LYS A 96 0.50 6.46 -16.02
CA LYS A 96 0.79 5.33 -16.93
C LYS A 96 2.28 5.10 -17.22
N LYS A 97 3.15 6.07 -16.93
CA LYS A 97 4.60 5.97 -17.13
C LYS A 97 5.35 5.36 -15.94
N ILE A 98 4.68 5.17 -14.80
CA ILE A 98 5.28 4.60 -13.60
C ILE A 98 4.43 3.45 -13.09
N LEU A 99 5.08 2.36 -12.65
CA LEU A 99 4.37 1.29 -11.96
C LEU A 99 4.00 1.78 -10.55
N PRO A 100 2.83 1.39 -10.01
CA PRO A 100 2.44 1.76 -8.65
C PRO A 100 3.50 1.41 -7.61
N SER A 101 4.15 0.24 -7.74
CA SER A 101 5.25 -0.19 -6.87
C SER A 101 6.49 0.71 -6.98
N SER A 102 6.82 1.19 -8.17
CA SER A 102 7.95 2.10 -8.37
C SER A 102 7.70 3.47 -7.74
N ALA A 103 6.45 3.98 -7.81
CA ALA A 103 6.08 5.21 -7.11
C ALA A 103 6.20 5.03 -5.59
N HIS A 104 5.70 3.90 -5.07
CA HIS A 104 5.81 3.53 -3.65
C HIS A 104 7.27 3.50 -3.19
N GLU A 105 8.13 2.73 -3.87
CA GLU A 105 9.54 2.59 -3.54
C GLU A 105 10.29 3.92 -3.58
N TYR A 106 10.06 4.74 -4.60
CA TYR A 106 10.71 6.04 -4.71
C TYR A 106 10.31 6.98 -3.58
N ILE A 107 9.01 7.07 -3.27
CA ILE A 107 8.49 7.96 -2.24
C ILE A 107 8.94 7.46 -0.86
N TYR A 108 8.86 6.16 -0.60
CA TYR A 108 9.38 5.55 0.62
C TYR A 108 10.87 5.88 0.83
N SER A 109 11.69 5.67 -0.21
CA SER A 109 13.12 5.99 -0.20
C SER A 109 13.39 7.48 0.06
N SER A 110 12.59 8.36 -0.54
CA SER A 110 12.70 9.81 -0.33
C SER A 110 12.34 10.20 1.11
N LEU A 111 11.23 9.69 1.64
CA LEU A 111 10.79 9.98 3.00
C LEU A 111 11.71 9.37 4.06
N SER A 112 12.35 8.22 3.79
CA SER A 112 13.34 7.64 4.71
C SER A 112 14.59 8.50 4.89
N ARG A 113 14.79 9.51 4.03
CA ARG A 113 15.87 10.50 4.08
C ARG A 113 15.35 11.92 4.30
N MET A 114 14.11 12.07 4.72
CA MET A 114 13.51 13.38 4.97
C MET A 114 14.33 14.17 5.99
N LYS A 115 14.44 15.48 5.76
CA LYS A 115 15.18 16.36 6.66
C LYS A 115 14.30 16.76 7.86
N PRO A 116 14.88 17.17 9.01
CA PRO A 116 14.09 17.56 10.19
C PRO A 116 13.04 18.65 9.92
N GLU A 117 13.33 19.59 9.02
CA GLU A 117 12.38 20.64 8.59
C GLU A 117 11.18 20.11 7.78
N GLU A 118 11.25 18.88 7.28
CA GLU A 118 10.20 18.22 6.51
C GLU A 118 9.27 17.40 7.42
N ASN A 119 9.73 16.99 8.62
CA ASN A 119 8.96 16.15 9.55
C ASN A 119 7.56 16.71 9.87
N GLY A 120 7.51 18.02 10.15
CA GLY A 120 6.27 18.72 10.53
C GLY A 120 5.40 19.14 9.34
N GLN A 121 5.86 18.95 8.10
CA GLN A 121 5.07 19.31 6.92
C GLN A 121 3.90 18.35 6.73
N PRO A 122 2.76 18.80 6.17
CA PRO A 122 1.68 17.89 5.81
C PRO A 122 2.17 16.82 4.82
N ALA A 123 1.96 15.54 5.13
CA ALA A 123 2.43 14.41 4.34
C ALA A 123 1.97 14.50 2.88
N ALA A 124 0.71 14.89 2.65
CA ALA A 124 0.17 15.05 1.29
C ALA A 124 0.98 16.06 0.46
N GLN A 125 1.36 17.19 1.05
CA GLN A 125 2.13 18.22 0.34
C GLN A 125 3.52 17.72 -0.04
N LEU A 126 4.18 17.03 0.88
CA LEU A 126 5.50 16.46 0.63
C LEU A 126 5.45 15.36 -0.44
N ILE A 127 4.48 14.45 -0.36
CA ILE A 127 4.25 13.39 -1.37
C ILE A 127 4.01 14.03 -2.75
N MET A 128 3.11 15.01 -2.85
CA MET A 128 2.82 15.69 -4.12
C MET A 128 4.07 16.37 -4.70
N LYS A 129 4.86 17.05 -3.86
CA LYS A 129 6.13 17.67 -4.26
C LYS A 129 7.12 16.65 -4.80
N LEU A 130 7.27 15.51 -4.13
CA LEU A 130 8.15 14.43 -4.56
C LEU A 130 7.67 13.82 -5.88
N MET A 131 6.37 13.55 -6.03
CA MET A 131 5.79 13.04 -7.27
C MET A 131 5.98 14.00 -8.44
N ALA A 132 5.80 15.31 -8.23
CA ALA A 132 6.06 16.33 -9.25
C ALA A 132 7.53 16.39 -9.68
N GLY A 133 8.46 16.00 -8.79
CA GLY A 133 9.89 15.86 -9.12
C GLY A 133 10.19 14.69 -10.07
N ILE A 134 9.39 13.62 -10.03
CA ILE A 134 9.57 12.42 -10.87
C ILE A 134 8.81 12.56 -12.19
N LEU A 135 7.55 13.00 -12.11
CA LEU A 135 6.60 13.04 -13.21
C LEU A 135 5.94 14.43 -13.32
N PRO A 136 6.70 15.47 -13.68
CA PRO A 136 6.15 16.80 -13.81
C PRO A 136 5.11 16.88 -14.93
N CYS A 137 4.07 17.69 -14.70
CA CYS A 137 3.12 18.04 -15.74
C CYS A 137 3.79 18.96 -16.77
N VAL A 138 3.84 18.52 -18.03
CA VAL A 138 4.29 19.37 -19.14
C VAL A 138 3.11 20.23 -19.57
N LYS A 139 3.25 21.56 -19.51
CA LYS A 139 2.26 22.46 -20.13
C LYS A 139 2.33 22.24 -21.66
N LYS A 140 1.23 21.81 -22.27
CA LYS A 140 1.11 21.89 -23.73
C LYS A 140 1.23 23.36 -24.13
N ILE A 141 2.25 23.69 -24.92
CA ILE A 141 2.30 24.96 -25.62
C ILE A 141 1.26 24.86 -26.73
N GLU A 142 0.07 25.40 -26.51
CA GLU A 142 -0.88 25.60 -27.60
C GLU A 142 -0.29 26.65 -28.53
N HIS A 143 0.24 26.21 -29.68
CA HIS A 143 0.46 27.11 -30.80
C HIS A 143 -0.91 27.61 -31.25
N LYS A 144 -1.33 28.77 -30.75
CA LYS A 144 -2.41 29.53 -31.37
C LYS A 144 -1.95 29.83 -32.79
N ALA A 145 -2.44 29.07 -33.76
CA ALA A 145 -2.37 29.44 -35.16
C ALA A 145 -3.15 30.74 -35.29
N PHE A 146 -2.42 31.84 -35.44
CA PHE A 146 -2.99 33.11 -35.84
C PHE A 146 -3.30 32.96 -37.34
N ILE A 147 -4.58 32.74 -37.66
CA ILE A 147 -5.14 32.87 -39.01
C ILE A 147 -5.61 34.31 -39.15
#